data_AF-A0A1J4ZD45-F1
#
_entry.id   AF-A0A1J4ZD45-F1
#
_cell.length_a   1.000
_cell.length_b   1.000
_cell.length_c   1.000
_cell.angle_alpha   90.00
_cell.angle_beta   90.00
_cell.angle_gamma   90.00
#
_symmetry.space_group_name_H-M   'P 1'
#
loop_
_entity.id
_entity.type
_entity.pdbx_description
1 polymer ?
#
loop_
_entity_poly.entity_id
_entity_poly.type
_entity_poly.pdbx_seq_one_letter_code
_entity_poly.pdbx_strand_id
1 'polypeptide(L)'
;MGFLDFFRKRKEKVNEIERIGYDEIESWNKNKALLIDNEKKVFHESINVRVSELVKKLRDGTRIVEEIDWEKIKAEDRIKLIVRENLDNYMSYLEKLIEDLEGQDEFDENKMREAFLAFEKKAGMSYQKATILIGNELANIQEIIRNFFKEFDKMKKENKKLIDNIIVMESLKEKLITVRESDRTIAIVINGIENDEKNVERLNKKIEELKKEIILIKESDRYISWKEKKEKLEAHIIKLNMEIRYLRDMIDFKILARIWHENEEEMETINMYKSNFQKGFQKDKSGILKKLIQTLENKDKINKKLEDVFNLEREIRDYKLEVNPEVEVEEKIDKMDSDVQILKEKMSKEEKKVDKLATGKEKIIKEIGEKLKSFNVELME
;
A
#
# COMPACT_ATOMS: atom_id res chain seq x y z
N MET A 1 -31.18 -39.68 -41.27
CA MET A 1 -31.47 -39.58 -39.82
C MET A 1 -30.88 -38.27 -39.36
N GLY A 2 -31.73 -37.30 -39.03
CA GLY A 2 -31.35 -35.88 -38.97
C GLY A 2 -30.71 -35.45 -37.65
N PHE A 3 -29.74 -34.52 -37.74
CA PHE A 3 -29.07 -33.82 -36.63
C PHE A 3 -30.01 -33.02 -35.70
N LEU A 4 -31.31 -32.97 -36.02
CA LEU A 4 -32.34 -32.23 -35.28
C LEU A 4 -33.03 -33.04 -34.17
N ASP A 5 -32.75 -34.35 -34.03
CA ASP A 5 -33.33 -35.18 -32.96
C ASP A 5 -32.65 -35.02 -31.59
N PHE A 6 -31.55 -34.25 -31.51
CA PHE A 6 -30.87 -33.94 -30.25
C PHE A 6 -31.54 -32.79 -29.46
N PHE A 7 -32.49 -32.07 -30.08
CA PHE A 7 -33.29 -31.00 -29.46
C PHE A 7 -34.67 -31.48 -29.01
N ARG A 8 -34.77 -32.73 -28.53
CA ARG A 8 -35.95 -33.18 -27.79
C ARG A 8 -36.03 -32.38 -26.49
N LYS A 9 -36.99 -31.45 -26.42
CA LYS A 9 -37.38 -30.64 -25.24
C LYS A 9 -37.01 -31.34 -23.93
N ARG A 10 -35.89 -30.93 -23.32
CA ARG A 10 -35.67 -31.16 -21.89
C ARG A 10 -36.80 -30.41 -21.19
N LYS A 11 -37.71 -31.17 -20.57
CA LYS A 11 -38.68 -30.65 -19.60
C LYS A 11 -37.95 -29.62 -18.74
N GLU A 12 -38.55 -28.45 -18.54
CA GLU A 12 -38.08 -27.45 -17.58
C GLU A 12 -37.82 -28.17 -16.25
N LYS A 13 -36.55 -28.47 -15.99
CA LYS A 13 -36.11 -28.78 -14.64
C LYS A 13 -36.30 -27.47 -13.90
N VAL A 14 -37.12 -27.50 -12.86
CA VAL A 14 -37.13 -26.48 -11.82
C VAL A 14 -35.67 -26.12 -11.57
N ASN A 15 -35.30 -24.86 -11.81
CA ASN A 15 -33.94 -24.37 -11.54
C ASN A 15 -33.75 -24.45 -10.02
N GLU A 16 -33.29 -25.60 -9.53
CA GLU A 16 -32.83 -25.72 -8.16
C GLU A 16 -31.66 -24.76 -8.00
N ILE A 17 -31.81 -23.83 -7.04
CA ILE A 17 -30.74 -22.92 -6.65
C ILE A 17 -29.68 -23.79 -5.99
N GLU A 18 -28.49 -23.83 -6.59
CA GLU A 18 -27.34 -24.51 -6.01
C GLU A 18 -26.79 -23.64 -4.88
N ARG A 19 -26.60 -24.22 -3.69
CA ARG A 19 -26.05 -23.52 -2.53
C ARG A 19 -24.65 -24.03 -2.27
N ILE A 20 -23.69 -23.12 -2.19
CA ILE A 20 -22.29 -23.46 -1.94
C ILE A 20 -21.74 -22.70 -0.74
N GLY A 21 -20.84 -23.32 0.01
CA GLY A 21 -20.03 -22.68 1.04
C GLY A 21 -18.90 -21.84 0.44
N TYR A 22 -18.32 -20.95 1.26
CA TYR A 22 -17.16 -20.15 0.87
C TYR A 22 -15.94 -20.99 0.46
N ASP A 23 -15.69 -22.07 1.20
CA ASP A 23 -14.64 -23.05 0.95
C ASP A 23 -14.85 -23.85 -0.34
N GLU A 24 -16.09 -23.93 -0.83
CA GLU A 24 -16.45 -24.68 -2.03
C GLU A 24 -16.32 -23.84 -3.32
N ILE A 25 -16.29 -22.50 -3.23
CA ILE A 25 -16.31 -21.59 -4.40
C ILE A 25 -15.24 -21.95 -5.42
N GLU A 26 -14.02 -22.27 -4.97
CA GLU A 26 -12.92 -22.59 -5.88
C GLU A 26 -13.18 -23.87 -6.67
N SER A 27 -13.65 -24.90 -5.97
CA SER A 27 -13.94 -26.19 -6.57
C SER A 27 -15.10 -26.08 -7.56
N TRP A 28 -16.13 -25.32 -7.19
CA TRP A 28 -17.28 -25.02 -8.04
C TRP A 28 -16.84 -24.24 -9.30
N ASN A 29 -16.07 -23.16 -9.12
CA ASN A 29 -15.59 -22.31 -10.22
C ASN A 29 -14.73 -23.12 -11.20
N LYS A 30 -13.86 -24.00 -10.69
CA LYS A 30 -13.03 -24.89 -11.53
C LYS A 30 -13.90 -25.86 -12.34
N ASN A 31 -14.87 -26.51 -11.71
CA ASN A 31 -15.75 -27.47 -12.38
C ASN A 31 -16.63 -26.76 -13.43
N LYS A 32 -17.17 -25.59 -13.09
CA LYS A 32 -18.00 -24.80 -14.01
C LYS A 32 -17.19 -24.28 -15.20
N ALA A 33 -15.95 -23.86 -14.99
CA ALA A 33 -15.05 -23.43 -16.05
C ALA A 33 -14.78 -24.55 -17.07
N LEU A 34 -14.60 -25.80 -16.62
CA LEU A 34 -14.42 -26.94 -17.52
C LEU A 34 -15.64 -27.20 -18.39
N LEU A 35 -16.86 -27.06 -17.83
CA LEU A 35 -18.09 -27.22 -18.60
C LEU A 35 -18.21 -26.13 -19.68
N ILE A 36 -17.95 -24.87 -19.31
CA ILE A 36 -18.00 -23.73 -20.22
C ILE A 36 -16.91 -23.82 -21.29
N ASP A 37 -15.72 -24.31 -20.98
CA ASP A 37 -14.64 -24.49 -21.95
C ASP A 37 -14.99 -25.52 -23.02
N ASN A 38 -15.69 -26.61 -22.64
CA ASN A 38 -16.20 -27.58 -23.60
C ASN A 38 -17.29 -26.97 -24.50
N GLU A 39 -18.23 -26.21 -23.94
CA GLU A 39 -19.25 -25.50 -24.73
C GLU A 39 -18.62 -24.46 -25.67
N LYS A 40 -17.59 -23.76 -25.21
CA LYS A 40 -16.80 -22.80 -26.00
C LYS A 40 -16.14 -23.49 -27.20
N LYS A 41 -15.54 -24.66 -27.01
CA LYS A 41 -14.94 -25.45 -28.10
C LYS A 41 -15.96 -25.82 -29.17
N VAL A 42 -17.13 -26.32 -28.76
CA VAL A 42 -18.22 -26.65 -29.69
C VAL A 42 -18.69 -25.40 -30.45
N PHE A 43 -18.82 -24.28 -29.75
CA PHE A 43 -19.17 -23.01 -30.39
C PHE A 43 -18.11 -22.57 -31.41
N HIS A 44 -16.83 -22.62 -31.07
CA HIS A 44 -15.73 -22.27 -31.98
C HIS A 44 -15.67 -23.21 -33.21
N GLU A 45 -15.83 -24.52 -33.02
CA GLU A 45 -15.91 -25.49 -34.12
C GLU A 45 -17.06 -25.15 -35.06
N SER A 46 -18.23 -24.77 -34.52
CA SER A 46 -19.39 -24.39 -35.35
C SER A 46 -19.12 -23.15 -36.21
N ILE A 47 -18.33 -22.20 -35.71
CA ILE A 47 -17.94 -21.01 -36.47
C ILE A 47 -16.91 -21.38 -37.54
N ASN A 48 -15.91 -22.20 -37.21
CA ASN A 48 -14.90 -22.66 -38.17
C ASN A 48 -15.55 -23.36 -39.37
N VAL A 49 -16.57 -24.19 -39.14
CA VAL A 49 -17.34 -24.82 -40.23
C VAL A 49 -17.96 -23.75 -41.15
N ARG A 50 -18.53 -22.67 -40.59
CA ARG A 50 -19.10 -21.58 -41.41
C ARG A 50 -18.07 -20.77 -42.15
N VAL A 51 -16.89 -20.56 -41.56
CA VAL A 51 -15.77 -19.91 -42.23
C VAL A 51 -15.30 -20.74 -43.41
N SER A 52 -15.14 -22.06 -43.24
CA SER A 52 -14.78 -22.96 -44.34
C SER A 52 -15.85 -22.98 -45.45
N GLU A 53 -17.13 -22.99 -45.08
CA GLU A 53 -18.24 -22.87 -46.04
C GLU A 53 -18.22 -21.54 -46.80
N LEU A 54 -17.94 -20.43 -46.10
CA LEU A 54 -17.78 -19.12 -46.72
C LEU A 54 -16.64 -19.13 -47.73
N VAL A 55 -15.45 -19.57 -47.32
CA VAL A 55 -14.26 -19.65 -48.18
C VAL A 55 -14.55 -20.44 -49.45
N LYS A 56 -15.20 -21.60 -49.30
CA LYS A 56 -15.61 -22.42 -50.45
C LYS A 56 -16.56 -21.66 -51.39
N LYS A 57 -17.60 -21.03 -50.84
CA LYS A 57 -18.57 -20.25 -51.64
C LYS A 57 -17.91 -19.06 -52.34
N LEU A 58 -16.95 -18.39 -51.69
CA LEU A 58 -16.20 -17.29 -52.30
C LEU A 58 -15.33 -17.79 -53.46
N ARG A 59 -14.63 -18.94 -53.32
CA ARG A 59 -13.87 -19.57 -54.40
C ARG A 59 -14.73 -20.02 -55.58
N ASP A 60 -15.93 -20.53 -55.32
CA ASP A 60 -16.85 -20.88 -56.39
C ASP A 60 -17.38 -19.61 -57.09
N GLY A 61 -17.65 -18.55 -56.33
CA GLY A 61 -18.05 -17.24 -56.86
C GLY A 61 -16.95 -16.57 -57.69
N THR A 62 -15.69 -16.68 -57.28
CA THR A 62 -14.55 -16.12 -58.03
C THR A 62 -14.41 -16.77 -59.40
N ARG A 63 -14.49 -18.10 -59.48
CA ARG A 63 -14.43 -18.85 -60.75
C ARG A 63 -15.50 -18.40 -61.76
N ILE A 64 -16.74 -18.22 -61.31
CA ILE A 64 -17.84 -17.77 -62.18
C ILE A 64 -17.53 -16.40 -62.80
N VAL A 65 -16.89 -15.52 -62.03
CA VAL A 65 -16.54 -14.16 -62.45
C VAL A 65 -15.30 -14.14 -63.36
N GLU A 66 -14.39 -15.10 -63.23
CA GLU A 66 -13.23 -15.28 -64.12
C GLU A 66 -13.61 -15.80 -65.51
N GLU A 67 -14.72 -16.55 -65.63
CA GLU A 67 -15.22 -17.13 -66.89
C GLU A 67 -16.03 -16.16 -67.76
N ILE A 68 -16.10 -14.87 -67.40
CA ILE A 68 -16.87 -13.87 -68.13
C ILE A 68 -16.35 -13.68 -69.56
N ASP A 69 -17.24 -13.87 -70.53
CA ASP A 69 -16.97 -13.66 -71.95
C ASP A 69 -17.13 -12.18 -72.33
N TRP A 70 -16.03 -11.44 -72.26
CA TRP A 70 -15.96 -10.01 -72.57
C TRP A 70 -16.35 -9.65 -74.01
N GLU A 71 -16.23 -10.58 -74.95
CA GLU A 71 -16.61 -10.36 -76.36
C GLU A 71 -18.12 -10.26 -76.51
N LYS A 72 -18.88 -10.97 -75.67
CA LYS A 72 -20.35 -10.95 -75.69
C LYS A 72 -20.96 -9.71 -75.06
N ILE A 73 -20.20 -8.93 -74.28
CA ILE A 73 -20.69 -7.72 -73.62
C ILE A 73 -20.72 -6.56 -74.63
N LYS A 74 -21.89 -5.95 -74.83
CA LYS A 74 -22.06 -4.78 -75.71
C LYS A 74 -21.68 -3.49 -74.97
N ALA A 75 -20.40 -3.12 -75.02
CA ALA A 75 -19.86 -1.89 -74.46
C ALA A 75 -18.61 -1.43 -75.23
N GLU A 76 -18.17 -0.18 -75.06
CA GLU A 76 -16.92 0.31 -75.66
C GLU A 76 -15.70 -0.40 -75.06
N ASP A 77 -14.70 -0.72 -75.89
CA ASP A 77 -13.50 -1.47 -75.47
C ASP A 77 -12.73 -0.79 -74.33
N ARG A 78 -12.70 0.55 -74.31
CA ARG A 78 -12.11 1.32 -73.22
C ARG A 78 -12.83 1.09 -71.89
N ILE A 79 -14.15 0.97 -71.92
CA ILE A 79 -14.96 0.69 -70.73
C ILE A 79 -14.72 -0.76 -70.29
N LYS A 80 -14.71 -1.72 -71.23
CA LYS A 80 -14.39 -3.13 -70.93
C LYS A 80 -13.01 -3.27 -70.25
N LEU A 81 -11.99 -2.57 -70.75
CA LEU A 81 -10.65 -2.59 -70.16
C LEU A 81 -10.65 -2.08 -68.71
N ILE A 82 -11.28 -0.93 -68.46
CA ILE A 82 -11.37 -0.36 -67.10
C ILE A 82 -12.10 -1.33 -66.16
N VAL A 83 -13.22 -1.92 -66.60
CA VAL A 83 -13.97 -2.88 -65.78
C VAL A 83 -13.13 -4.12 -65.49
N ARG A 84 -12.41 -4.65 -66.48
CA ARG A 84 -11.54 -5.82 -66.32
C ARG A 84 -10.41 -5.57 -65.33
N GLU A 85 -9.68 -4.46 -65.45
CA GLU A 85 -8.62 -4.12 -64.48
C GLU A 85 -9.17 -3.96 -63.06
N ASN A 86 -10.36 -3.38 -62.90
CA ASN A 86 -10.97 -3.24 -61.59
C ASN A 86 -11.51 -4.57 -61.06
N LEU A 87 -11.96 -5.47 -61.94
CA LEU A 87 -12.31 -6.83 -61.57
C LEU A 87 -11.08 -7.57 -61.05
N ASP A 88 -9.97 -7.58 -61.78
CA ASP A 88 -8.73 -8.26 -61.36
C ASP A 88 -8.26 -7.75 -59.99
N ASN A 89 -8.32 -6.43 -59.76
CA ASN A 89 -8.00 -5.84 -58.46
C ASN A 89 -8.95 -6.33 -57.36
N TYR A 90 -10.26 -6.33 -57.60
CA TYR A 90 -11.26 -6.82 -56.64
C TYR A 90 -11.01 -8.28 -56.27
N MET A 91 -10.72 -9.10 -57.28
CA MET A 91 -10.42 -10.53 -57.13
C MET A 91 -9.16 -10.75 -56.30
N SER A 92 -8.10 -9.98 -56.52
CA SER A 92 -6.87 -10.05 -55.70
C SER A 92 -7.12 -9.73 -54.22
N TYR A 93 -8.02 -8.79 -53.93
CA TYR A 93 -8.39 -8.47 -52.55
C TYR A 93 -9.26 -9.56 -51.93
N LEU A 94 -10.11 -10.20 -52.74
CA LEU A 94 -10.97 -11.29 -52.30
C LEU A 94 -10.18 -12.57 -52.02
N GLU A 95 -9.18 -12.88 -52.85
CA GLU A 95 -8.22 -13.95 -52.60
C GLU A 95 -7.47 -13.72 -51.30
N LYS A 96 -6.99 -12.48 -51.07
CA LYS A 96 -6.36 -12.13 -49.80
C LYS A 96 -7.30 -12.32 -48.60
N LEU A 97 -8.58 -11.95 -48.72
CA LEU A 97 -9.56 -12.21 -47.67
C LEU A 97 -9.70 -13.72 -47.40
N ILE A 98 -9.72 -14.54 -48.46
CA ILE A 98 -9.78 -16.00 -48.32
C ILE A 98 -8.55 -16.53 -47.59
N GLU A 99 -7.35 -16.07 -47.95
CA GLU A 99 -6.09 -16.44 -47.27
C GLU A 99 -6.10 -16.03 -45.78
N ASP A 100 -6.53 -14.80 -45.48
CA ASP A 100 -6.61 -14.27 -44.12
C ASP A 100 -7.63 -15.05 -43.25
N LEU A 101 -8.65 -15.66 -43.87
CA LEU A 101 -9.64 -16.52 -43.21
C LEU A 101 -9.17 -17.98 -43.07
N GLU A 102 -8.44 -18.53 -44.03
CA GLU A 102 -7.89 -19.90 -43.97
C GLU A 102 -6.67 -20.01 -43.04
N GLY A 103 -5.87 -18.94 -42.91
CA GLY A 103 -4.66 -18.92 -42.09
C GLY A 103 -4.87 -18.87 -40.57
N GLN A 104 -6.10 -19.08 -40.08
CA GLN A 104 -6.43 -19.03 -38.66
C GLN A 104 -6.51 -20.45 -38.06
N ASP A 105 -5.52 -20.82 -37.24
CA ASP A 105 -5.51 -22.11 -36.50
C ASP A 105 -6.63 -22.21 -35.45
N GLU A 106 -7.02 -21.08 -34.87
CA GLU A 106 -8.16 -20.95 -33.94
C GLU A 106 -9.02 -19.75 -34.30
N PHE A 107 -10.33 -19.87 -34.09
CA PHE A 107 -11.27 -18.77 -34.31
C PHE A 107 -10.94 -17.57 -33.39
N ASP A 108 -10.72 -16.41 -34.01
CA ASP A 108 -10.55 -15.13 -33.34
C ASP A 108 -11.46 -14.09 -33.99
N GLU A 109 -12.49 -13.66 -33.27
CA GLU A 109 -13.47 -12.69 -33.76
C GLU A 109 -12.81 -11.37 -34.19
N ASN A 110 -11.77 -10.93 -33.49
CA ASN A 110 -11.10 -9.67 -33.81
C ASN A 110 -10.33 -9.78 -35.12
N LYS A 111 -9.57 -10.87 -35.32
CA LYS A 111 -8.86 -11.12 -36.59
C LYS A 111 -9.81 -11.26 -37.76
N MET A 112 -10.92 -11.98 -37.58
CA MET A 112 -11.95 -12.08 -38.61
C MET A 112 -12.50 -10.69 -38.98
N ARG A 113 -12.88 -9.88 -37.98
CA ARG A 113 -13.38 -8.53 -38.22
C ARG A 113 -12.35 -7.65 -38.93
N GLU A 114 -11.08 -7.73 -38.53
CA GLU A 114 -9.99 -7.00 -39.16
C GLU A 114 -9.79 -7.39 -40.62
N ALA A 115 -9.86 -8.69 -40.95
CA ALA A 115 -9.76 -9.19 -42.32
C ALA A 115 -10.88 -8.62 -43.20
N PHE A 116 -12.14 -8.64 -42.73
CA PHE A 116 -13.26 -8.07 -43.46
C PHE A 116 -13.19 -6.56 -43.61
N LEU A 117 -12.80 -5.82 -42.57
CA LEU A 117 -12.61 -4.36 -42.64
C LEU A 117 -11.50 -3.99 -43.63
N ALA A 118 -10.40 -4.75 -43.63
CA ALA A 118 -9.29 -4.56 -44.56
C ALA A 118 -9.72 -4.82 -46.00
N PHE A 119 -10.53 -5.86 -46.22
CA PHE A 119 -11.13 -6.17 -47.52
C PHE A 119 -12.05 -5.04 -47.99
N GLU A 120 -13.05 -4.64 -47.18
CA GLU A 120 -14.01 -3.59 -47.55
C GLU A 120 -13.31 -2.28 -47.95
N LYS A 121 -12.31 -1.87 -47.16
CA LYS A 121 -11.55 -0.64 -47.39
C LYS A 121 -10.80 -0.64 -48.72
N LYS A 122 -10.26 -1.78 -49.14
CA LYS A 122 -9.43 -1.90 -50.35
C LYS A 122 -10.24 -2.25 -51.59
N ALA A 123 -11.24 -3.12 -51.44
CA ALA A 123 -12.02 -3.66 -52.53
C ALA A 123 -13.16 -2.74 -52.97
N GLY A 124 -13.61 -1.79 -52.15
CA GLY A 124 -14.82 -0.98 -52.41
C GLY A 124 -14.80 -0.21 -53.73
N MET A 125 -13.69 0.45 -54.09
CA MET A 125 -13.59 1.22 -55.34
C MET A 125 -13.50 0.30 -56.56
N SER A 126 -12.74 -0.79 -56.46
CA SER A 126 -12.61 -1.80 -57.49
C SER A 126 -13.95 -2.50 -57.76
N TYR A 127 -14.70 -2.84 -56.70
CA TYR A 127 -16.05 -3.36 -56.78
C TYR A 127 -16.97 -2.41 -57.56
N GLN A 128 -17.06 -1.14 -57.15
CA GLN A 128 -17.93 -0.16 -57.81
C GLN A 128 -17.65 -0.02 -59.30
N LYS A 129 -16.37 0.04 -59.69
CA LYS A 129 -15.98 0.16 -61.09
C LYS A 129 -16.21 -1.13 -61.88
N ALA A 130 -16.01 -2.30 -61.27
CA ALA A 130 -16.28 -3.58 -61.90
C ALA A 130 -17.80 -3.81 -62.10
N THR A 131 -18.65 -3.33 -61.20
CA THR A 131 -20.12 -3.49 -61.33
C THR A 131 -20.76 -2.73 -62.50
N ILE A 132 -20.01 -1.88 -63.21
CA ILE A 132 -20.51 -1.11 -64.38
C ILE A 132 -21.02 -2.04 -65.50
N LEU A 133 -20.37 -3.17 -65.73
CA LEU A 133 -20.77 -4.13 -66.77
C LEU A 133 -21.15 -5.51 -66.24
N ILE A 134 -20.68 -5.89 -65.04
CA ILE A 134 -20.80 -7.25 -64.48
C ILE A 134 -21.38 -7.23 -63.06
N GLY A 135 -22.37 -6.35 -62.86
CA GLY A 135 -22.99 -6.12 -61.56
C GLY A 135 -23.74 -7.32 -61.00
N ASN A 136 -24.35 -8.15 -61.86
CA ASN A 136 -25.13 -9.31 -61.42
C ASN A 136 -24.22 -10.43 -60.90
N GLU A 137 -23.08 -10.63 -61.54
CA GLU A 137 -22.07 -11.63 -61.21
C GLU A 137 -21.40 -11.29 -59.87
N LEU A 138 -21.03 -10.02 -59.69
CA LEU A 138 -20.43 -9.52 -58.44
C LEU A 138 -21.44 -9.40 -57.28
N ALA A 139 -22.73 -9.21 -57.58
CA ALA A 139 -23.77 -9.16 -56.55
C ALA A 139 -23.87 -10.48 -55.76
N ASN A 140 -23.65 -11.62 -56.42
CA ASN A 140 -23.66 -12.93 -55.77
C ASN A 140 -22.55 -13.06 -54.70
N ILE A 141 -21.34 -12.57 -55.00
CA ILE A 141 -20.22 -12.56 -54.04
C ILE A 141 -20.56 -11.71 -52.80
N GLN A 142 -21.12 -10.52 -53.02
CA GLN A 142 -21.56 -9.65 -51.93
C GLN A 142 -22.68 -10.29 -51.09
N GLU A 143 -23.59 -11.02 -51.73
CA GLU A 143 -24.65 -11.75 -51.05
C GLU A 143 -24.09 -12.89 -50.17
N ILE A 144 -23.08 -13.62 -50.65
CA ILE A 144 -22.35 -14.63 -49.87
C ILE A 144 -21.77 -14.02 -48.58
N ILE A 145 -21.05 -12.90 -48.69
CA ILE A 145 -20.45 -12.21 -47.54
C ILE A 145 -21.53 -11.72 -46.57
N ARG A 146 -22.59 -11.10 -47.09
CA ARG A 146 -23.71 -10.59 -46.28
C ARG A 146 -24.42 -11.70 -45.52
N ASN A 147 -24.65 -12.85 -46.17
CA ASN A 147 -25.33 -13.97 -45.55
C ASN A 147 -24.48 -14.60 -44.45
N PHE A 148 -23.16 -14.68 -44.62
CA PHE A 148 -22.25 -15.10 -43.56
C PHE A 148 -22.37 -14.24 -42.31
N PHE A 149 -22.34 -12.90 -42.44
CA PHE A 149 -22.48 -12.02 -41.27
C PHE A 149 -23.84 -12.16 -40.57
N LYS A 150 -24.93 -12.34 -41.32
CA LYS A 150 -26.25 -12.61 -40.74
C LYS A 150 -26.27 -13.92 -39.96
N GLU A 151 -25.65 -14.97 -40.49
CA GLU A 151 -25.53 -16.26 -39.81
C GLU A 151 -24.64 -16.15 -38.56
N PHE A 152 -23.51 -15.46 -38.65
CA PHE A 152 -22.60 -15.21 -37.54
C PHE A 152 -23.27 -14.43 -36.41
N ASP A 153 -23.98 -13.34 -36.72
CA ASP A 153 -24.74 -12.56 -35.74
C ASP A 153 -25.84 -13.41 -35.08
N LYS A 154 -26.48 -14.29 -35.86
CA LYS A 154 -27.47 -15.24 -35.33
C LYS A 154 -26.80 -16.22 -34.37
N MET A 155 -25.65 -16.80 -34.73
CA MET A 155 -24.89 -17.68 -33.85
C MET A 155 -24.49 -16.99 -32.54
N LYS A 156 -24.03 -15.73 -32.59
CA LYS A 156 -23.72 -14.95 -31.38
C LYS A 156 -24.94 -14.74 -30.50
N LYS A 157 -26.10 -14.43 -31.09
CA LYS A 157 -27.36 -14.25 -30.36
C LYS A 157 -27.84 -15.56 -29.72
N GLU A 158 -27.75 -16.67 -30.45
CA GLU A 158 -28.11 -18.01 -29.95
C GLU A 158 -27.20 -18.46 -28.81
N ASN A 159 -25.92 -18.07 -28.84
CA ASN A 159 -24.92 -18.41 -27.83
C ASN A 159 -24.64 -17.28 -26.83
N LYS A 160 -25.51 -16.26 -26.74
CA LYS A 160 -25.31 -15.10 -25.87
C LYS A 160 -25.06 -15.51 -24.41
N LYS A 161 -25.82 -16.48 -23.91
CA LYS A 161 -25.68 -17.00 -22.53
C LYS A 161 -24.29 -17.60 -22.28
N LEU A 162 -23.74 -18.33 -23.26
CA LEU A 162 -22.39 -18.90 -23.16
C LEU A 162 -21.34 -17.78 -23.09
N ILE A 163 -21.45 -16.77 -23.96
CA ILE A 163 -20.55 -15.62 -23.98
C ILE A 163 -20.61 -14.86 -22.65
N ASP A 164 -21.82 -14.56 -22.16
CA ASP A 164 -22.02 -13.90 -20.87
C ASP A 164 -21.40 -14.74 -19.72
N ASN A 165 -21.60 -16.06 -19.74
CA ASN A 165 -21.00 -16.96 -18.76
C ASN A 165 -19.46 -16.93 -18.79
N ILE A 166 -18.83 -16.92 -19.97
CA ILE A 166 -17.37 -16.85 -20.11
C ILE A 166 -16.83 -15.58 -19.42
N ILE A 167 -17.44 -14.43 -19.71
CA ILE A 167 -17.04 -13.13 -19.12
C ILE A 167 -17.19 -13.16 -17.59
N VAL A 168 -18.30 -13.70 -17.09
CA VAL A 168 -18.51 -13.81 -15.64
C VAL A 168 -17.47 -14.73 -15.00
N MET A 169 -17.16 -15.88 -15.61
CA MET A 169 -16.17 -16.83 -15.11
C MET A 169 -14.76 -16.26 -15.06
N GLU A 170 -14.33 -15.52 -16.09
CA GLU A 170 -13.03 -14.86 -16.10
C GLU A 170 -12.92 -13.87 -14.94
N SER A 171 -13.94 -13.06 -14.73
CA SER A 171 -13.94 -12.11 -13.63
C SER A 171 -14.06 -12.78 -12.26
N LEU A 172 -14.78 -13.90 -12.13
CA LEU A 172 -14.80 -14.71 -10.91
C LEU A 172 -13.40 -15.25 -10.58
N LYS A 173 -12.68 -15.77 -11.58
CA LYS A 173 -11.31 -16.26 -11.44
C LYS A 173 -10.37 -15.17 -10.94
N GLU A 174 -10.43 -13.96 -11.51
CA GLU A 174 -9.61 -12.82 -11.07
C GLU A 174 -9.89 -12.45 -9.62
N LYS A 175 -11.17 -12.33 -9.23
CA LYS A 175 -11.56 -11.99 -7.86
C LYS A 175 -11.11 -13.05 -6.85
N LEU A 176 -11.20 -14.33 -7.19
CA LEU A 176 -10.71 -15.43 -6.34
C LEU A 176 -9.20 -15.36 -6.12
N ILE A 177 -8.43 -14.95 -7.13
CA ILE A 177 -6.99 -14.71 -6.99
C ILE A 177 -6.74 -13.60 -5.97
N THR A 178 -7.44 -12.46 -6.09
CA THR A 178 -7.30 -11.34 -5.15
C THR A 178 -7.65 -11.72 -3.70
N VAL A 179 -8.67 -12.57 -3.52
CA VAL A 179 -9.05 -13.10 -2.20
C VAL A 179 -7.91 -13.93 -1.60
N ARG A 180 -7.32 -14.86 -2.36
CA ARG A 180 -6.18 -15.67 -1.89
C ARG A 180 -4.96 -14.82 -1.53
N GLU A 181 -4.66 -13.81 -2.33
CA GLU A 181 -3.54 -12.89 -2.06
C GLU A 181 -3.77 -12.11 -0.77
N SER A 182 -5.02 -11.71 -0.51
CA SER A 182 -5.43 -11.08 0.74
C SER A 182 -5.24 -12.01 1.93
N ASP A 183 -5.70 -13.27 1.83
CA ASP A 183 -5.53 -14.27 2.90
C ASP A 183 -4.06 -14.56 3.20
N ARG A 184 -3.23 -14.71 2.17
CA ARG A 184 -1.77 -14.88 2.32
C ARG A 184 -1.13 -13.69 3.02
N THR A 185 -1.51 -12.48 2.62
CA THR A 185 -0.97 -11.25 3.21
C THR A 185 -1.37 -11.13 4.67
N ILE A 186 -2.64 -11.40 5.01
CA ILE A 186 -3.13 -11.43 6.39
C ILE A 186 -2.34 -12.43 7.23
N ALA A 187 -2.15 -13.65 6.75
CA ALA A 187 -1.39 -14.69 7.48
C ALA A 187 0.07 -14.27 7.74
N ILE A 188 0.74 -13.64 6.77
CA ILE A 188 2.10 -13.11 6.94
C ILE A 188 2.14 -12.03 8.03
N VAL A 189 1.17 -11.10 8.01
CA VAL A 189 1.10 -10.01 8.98
C VAL A 189 0.84 -10.54 10.39
N ILE A 190 -0.09 -11.49 10.56
CA ILE A 190 -0.40 -12.12 11.85
C ILE A 190 0.84 -12.83 12.42
N ASN A 191 1.54 -13.63 11.62
CA ASN A 191 2.79 -14.26 12.05
C ASN A 191 3.87 -13.24 12.48
N GLY A 192 3.91 -12.08 11.79
CA GLY A 192 4.77 -10.97 12.16
C GLY A 192 4.43 -10.38 13.53
N ILE A 193 3.13 -10.17 13.80
CA ILE A 193 2.62 -9.70 15.10
C ILE A 193 3.00 -10.69 16.20
N GLU A 194 2.73 -11.99 16.03
CA GLU A 194 3.07 -13.02 17.03
C GLU A 194 4.57 -13.07 17.35
N ASN A 195 5.44 -12.82 16.37
CA ASN A 195 6.87 -12.75 16.59
C ASN A 195 7.27 -11.49 17.37
N ASP A 196 6.65 -10.35 17.07
CA ASP A 196 6.87 -9.11 17.81
C ASP A 196 6.34 -9.23 19.26
N GLU A 197 5.23 -9.93 19.50
CA GLU A 197 4.72 -10.24 20.84
C GLU A 197 5.73 -11.06 21.68
N LYS A 198 6.31 -12.11 21.08
CA LYS A 198 7.38 -12.90 21.72
C LYS A 198 8.61 -12.05 22.07
N ASN A 199 8.95 -11.09 21.20
CA ASN A 199 10.03 -10.15 21.46
C ASN A 199 9.71 -9.22 22.63
N VAL A 200 8.49 -8.70 22.71
CA VAL A 200 8.00 -7.89 23.84
C VAL A 200 8.06 -8.70 25.13
N GLU A 201 7.59 -9.94 25.13
CA GLU A 201 7.65 -10.81 26.32
C GLU A 201 9.10 -11.02 26.80
N ARG A 202 10.03 -11.26 25.86
CA ARG A 202 11.45 -11.42 26.16
C ARG A 202 12.07 -10.15 26.74
N LEU A 203 11.76 -8.98 26.18
CA LEU A 203 12.25 -7.70 26.69
C LEU A 203 11.72 -7.42 28.09
N ASN A 204 10.42 -7.64 28.32
CA ASN A 204 9.81 -7.48 29.65
C ASN A 204 10.46 -8.39 30.70
N LYS A 205 10.76 -9.65 30.35
CA LYS A 205 11.50 -10.56 31.25
C LYS A 205 12.87 -10.00 31.65
N LYS A 206 13.63 -9.46 30.69
CA LYS A 206 14.92 -8.81 30.96
C LYS A 206 14.78 -7.55 31.80
N ILE A 207 13.75 -6.73 31.54
CA ILE A 207 13.45 -5.54 32.34
C ILE A 207 13.21 -5.94 33.80
N GLU A 208 12.42 -7.00 34.05
CA GLU A 208 12.19 -7.50 35.41
C GLU A 208 13.45 -8.05 36.09
N GLU A 209 14.37 -8.66 35.34
CA GLU A 209 15.69 -9.06 35.84
C GLU A 209 16.54 -7.84 36.23
N LEU A 210 16.60 -6.82 35.37
CA LEU A 210 17.33 -5.57 35.65
C LEU A 210 16.73 -4.81 36.85
N LYS A 211 15.40 -4.82 37.02
CA LYS A 211 14.76 -4.25 38.21
C LYS A 211 15.18 -4.96 39.49
N LYS A 212 15.35 -6.29 39.45
CA LYS A 212 15.91 -7.04 40.59
C LYS A 212 17.37 -6.69 40.84
N GLU A 213 18.15 -6.47 39.78
CA GLU A 213 19.54 -6.00 39.89
C GLU A 213 19.62 -4.63 40.59
N ILE A 214 18.72 -3.69 40.29
CA ILE A 214 18.62 -2.40 41.00
C ILE A 214 18.39 -2.60 42.50
N ILE A 215 17.53 -3.56 42.89
CA ILE A 215 17.29 -3.86 44.32
C ILE A 215 18.59 -4.34 44.98
N LEU A 216 19.33 -5.25 44.34
CA LEU A 216 20.62 -5.73 44.84
C LEU A 216 21.68 -4.62 44.91
N ILE A 217 21.69 -3.71 43.94
CA ILE A 217 22.56 -2.52 43.97
C ILE A 217 22.22 -1.65 45.18
N LYS A 218 20.93 -1.41 45.46
CA LYS A 218 20.48 -0.61 46.61
C LYS A 218 20.88 -1.19 47.96
N GLU A 219 21.00 -2.51 48.05
CA GLU A 219 21.44 -3.22 49.25
C GLU A 219 22.98 -3.26 49.38
N SER A 220 23.73 -2.89 48.34
CA SER A 220 25.19 -2.95 48.35
C SER A 220 25.83 -1.86 49.19
N ASP A 221 26.97 -2.19 49.82
CA ASP A 221 27.79 -1.22 50.56
C ASP A 221 28.20 -0.01 49.71
N ARG A 222 28.44 -0.24 48.41
CA ARG A 222 28.79 0.81 47.45
C ARG A 222 27.68 1.85 47.36
N TYR A 223 26.43 1.40 47.24
CA TYR A 223 25.28 2.29 47.16
C TYR A 223 25.00 3.01 48.47
N ILE A 224 25.04 2.28 49.60
CA ILE A 224 24.84 2.86 50.93
C ILE A 224 25.89 3.96 51.18
N SER A 225 27.16 3.70 50.90
CA SER A 225 28.25 4.69 50.98
C SER A 225 28.02 5.87 50.04
N TRP A 226 27.59 5.63 48.79
CA TRP A 226 27.27 6.72 47.85
C TRP A 226 26.12 7.59 48.38
N LYS A 227 25.05 6.98 48.91
CA LYS A 227 23.89 7.66 49.47
C LYS A 227 24.28 8.50 50.69
N GLU A 228 25.07 7.96 51.61
CA GLU A 228 25.58 8.72 52.76
C GLU A 228 26.46 9.90 52.33
N LYS A 229 27.35 9.71 51.34
CA LYS A 229 28.18 10.80 50.79
C LYS A 229 27.30 11.89 50.17
N LYS A 230 26.26 11.51 49.43
CA LYS A 230 25.29 12.43 48.85
C LYS A 230 24.53 13.22 49.92
N GLU A 231 23.98 12.55 50.92
CA GLU A 231 23.28 13.19 52.04
C GLU A 231 24.20 14.13 52.84
N LYS A 232 25.46 13.73 53.06
CA LYS A 232 26.49 14.59 53.66
C LYS A 232 26.72 15.84 52.82
N LEU A 233 26.91 15.71 51.50
CA LEU A 233 27.09 16.85 50.61
C LEU A 233 25.90 17.81 50.66
N GLU A 234 24.68 17.28 50.61
CA GLU A 234 23.44 18.06 50.73
C GLU A 234 23.36 18.80 52.08
N ALA A 235 23.73 18.14 53.18
CA ALA A 235 23.81 18.77 54.49
C ALA A 235 24.86 19.91 54.55
N HIS A 236 26.02 19.74 53.90
CA HIS A 236 27.03 20.81 53.80
C HIS A 236 26.51 22.00 53.00
N ILE A 237 25.79 21.75 51.89
CA ILE A 237 25.16 22.81 51.08
C ILE A 237 24.12 23.58 51.90
N ILE A 238 23.26 22.88 52.64
CA ILE A 238 22.27 23.50 53.53
C ILE A 238 22.98 24.34 54.61
N LYS A 239 24.02 23.79 55.24
CA LYS A 239 24.82 24.50 56.24
C LYS A 239 25.46 25.75 55.64
N LEU A 240 26.11 25.65 54.48
CA LEU A 240 26.71 26.80 53.80
C LEU A 240 25.69 27.93 53.58
N ASN A 241 24.48 27.59 53.10
CA ASN A 241 23.43 28.58 52.91
C ASN A 241 22.98 29.25 54.21
N MET A 242 22.90 28.48 55.32
CA MET A 242 22.63 29.04 56.64
C MET A 242 23.75 29.98 57.11
N GLU A 243 25.00 29.62 56.87
CA GLU A 243 26.15 30.43 57.30
C GLU A 243 26.30 31.72 56.49
N ILE A 244 26.01 31.69 55.19
CA ILE A 244 25.91 32.89 54.36
C ILE A 244 24.79 33.81 54.87
N ARG A 245 23.64 33.25 55.27
CA ARG A 245 22.55 34.04 55.85
C ARG A 245 22.94 34.65 57.19
N TYR A 246 23.56 33.88 58.08
CA TYR A 246 24.03 34.39 59.36
C TYR A 246 25.08 35.49 59.19
N LEU A 247 26.00 35.32 58.25
CA LEU A 247 27.00 36.33 57.90
C LEU A 247 26.35 37.65 57.45
N ARG A 248 25.29 37.60 56.63
CA ARG A 248 24.51 38.79 56.26
C ARG A 248 23.99 39.52 57.49
N ASP A 249 23.38 38.79 58.41
CA ASP A 249 22.69 39.35 59.58
C ASP A 249 23.69 39.99 60.57
N MET A 250 24.95 39.53 60.57
CA MET A 250 26.04 40.13 61.36
C MET A 250 26.56 41.47 60.82
N ILE A 251 26.31 41.79 59.55
CA ILE A 251 26.83 42.98 58.89
C ILE A 251 25.80 44.10 58.97
N ASP A 252 26.12 45.17 59.71
CA ASP A 252 25.28 46.36 59.73
C ASP A 252 25.51 47.20 58.46
N PHE A 253 24.74 46.88 57.43
CA PHE A 253 24.76 47.59 56.17
C PHE A 253 24.30 49.06 56.26
N LYS A 254 23.61 49.47 57.33
CA LYS A 254 23.26 50.89 57.55
C LYS A 254 24.51 51.66 57.97
N ILE A 255 25.29 51.10 58.89
CA ILE A 255 26.57 51.68 59.33
C ILE A 255 27.55 51.72 58.18
N LEU A 256 27.70 50.64 57.41
CA LEU A 256 28.56 50.62 56.22
C LEU A 256 28.17 51.71 55.23
N ALA A 257 26.86 51.85 54.93
CA ALA A 257 26.41 52.89 54.01
C ALA A 257 26.68 54.31 54.52
N ARG A 258 26.58 54.55 55.83
CA ARG A 258 26.92 55.84 56.43
C ARG A 258 28.42 56.14 56.33
N ILE A 259 29.28 55.14 56.48
CA ILE A 259 30.74 55.33 56.45
C ILE A 259 31.24 55.56 55.02
N TRP A 260 30.68 54.82 54.06
CA TRP A 260 31.17 54.82 52.67
C TRP A 260 30.34 55.71 51.73
N HIS A 261 29.42 56.54 52.23
CA HIS A 261 28.48 57.33 51.41
C HIS A 261 29.13 58.30 50.42
N GLU A 262 30.36 58.76 50.69
CA GLU A 262 31.12 59.66 49.82
C GLU A 262 31.88 58.91 48.72
N ASN A 263 31.89 57.57 48.74
CA ASN A 263 32.60 56.74 47.77
C ASN A 263 31.63 55.88 46.94
N GLU A 264 31.52 56.21 45.66
CA GLU A 264 30.50 55.66 44.74
C GLU A 264 30.66 54.15 44.50
N GLU A 265 31.90 53.67 44.30
CA GLU A 265 32.18 52.25 44.03
C GLU A 265 31.86 51.34 45.23
N GLU A 266 32.29 51.74 46.43
CA GLU A 266 31.98 51.05 47.68
C GLU A 266 30.48 51.08 48.01
N MET A 267 29.78 52.18 47.73
CA MET A 267 28.34 52.26 47.91
C MET A 267 27.55 51.40 46.92
N GLU A 268 27.99 51.31 45.67
CA GLU A 268 27.40 50.39 44.69
C GLU A 268 27.50 48.94 45.20
N THR A 269 28.66 48.57 45.73
CA THR A 269 28.89 47.25 46.34
C THR A 269 27.99 47.02 47.56
N ILE A 270 27.87 48.01 48.45
CA ILE A 270 26.97 47.93 49.62
C ILE A 270 25.51 47.75 49.17
N ASN A 271 25.05 48.48 48.16
CA ASN A 271 23.69 48.37 47.62
C ASN A 271 23.45 47.01 46.96
N MET A 272 24.45 46.47 46.26
CA MET A 272 24.42 45.10 45.72
C MET A 272 24.23 44.06 46.84
N TYR A 273 25.00 44.13 47.92
CA TYR A 273 24.86 43.22 49.05
C TYR A 273 23.55 43.42 49.84
N LYS A 274 23.03 44.64 49.95
CA LYS A 274 21.73 44.93 50.59
C LYS A 274 20.55 44.33 49.81
N SER A 275 20.58 44.47 48.49
CA SER A 275 19.50 44.02 47.60
C SER A 275 19.45 42.50 47.49
N ASN A 276 20.61 41.84 47.33
CA ASN A 276 20.70 40.38 47.36
C ASN A 276 22.09 39.95 47.86
N PHE A 277 22.19 39.66 49.15
CA PHE A 277 23.45 39.32 49.80
C PHE A 277 24.11 38.09 49.18
N GLN A 278 23.36 37.03 48.90
CA GLN A 278 23.90 35.79 48.34
C GLN A 278 24.48 36.00 46.93
N LYS A 279 23.76 36.72 46.06
CA LYS A 279 24.23 37.06 44.71
C LYS A 279 25.43 38.00 44.75
N GLY A 280 25.43 38.98 45.65
CA GLY A 280 26.57 39.87 45.87
C GLY A 280 27.80 39.11 46.34
N PHE A 281 27.62 38.18 47.28
CA PHE A 281 28.68 37.34 47.86
C PHE A 281 29.36 36.46 46.81
N GLN A 282 28.56 35.82 45.96
CA GLN A 282 29.07 34.99 44.85
C GLN A 282 29.82 35.79 43.78
N LYS A 283 29.38 37.02 43.48
CA LYS A 283 29.97 37.88 42.44
C LYS A 283 31.29 38.52 42.89
N ASP A 284 31.34 39.01 44.12
CA ASP A 284 32.49 39.72 44.69
C ASP A 284 33.56 38.76 45.26
N LYS A 285 33.22 37.48 45.49
CA LYS A 285 34.08 36.52 46.21
C LYS A 285 34.62 37.09 47.54
N SER A 286 33.86 38.00 48.16
CA SER A 286 34.20 38.82 49.33
C SER A 286 35.38 39.80 49.22
N GLY A 287 35.95 40.04 48.03
CA GLY A 287 37.13 40.90 47.91
C GLY A 287 36.88 42.30 48.45
N ILE A 288 35.84 42.96 47.95
CA ILE A 288 35.46 44.30 48.37
C ILE A 288 34.72 44.24 49.71
N LEU A 289 33.89 43.22 49.96
CA LEU A 289 33.22 43.06 51.25
C LEU A 289 34.19 43.01 52.44
N LYS A 290 35.31 42.29 52.31
CA LYS A 290 36.36 42.23 53.35
C LYS A 290 36.98 43.59 53.64
N LYS A 291 37.11 44.46 52.64
CA LYS A 291 37.56 45.85 52.80
C LYS A 291 36.52 46.68 53.54
N LEU A 292 35.26 46.56 53.14
CA LEU A 292 34.15 47.35 53.70
C LEU A 292 33.94 47.09 55.19
N ILE A 293 33.99 45.83 55.63
CA ILE A 293 33.70 45.43 57.01
C ILE A 293 34.80 45.82 58.01
N GLN A 294 36.00 46.24 57.56
CA GLN A 294 37.08 46.66 58.47
C GLN A 294 36.72 47.87 59.33
N THR A 295 35.71 48.63 58.91
CA THR A 295 35.20 49.81 59.62
C THR A 295 34.13 49.46 60.66
N LEU A 296 33.73 48.19 60.78
CA LEU A 296 32.76 47.71 61.77
C LEU A 296 33.45 47.26 63.06
N GLU A 297 32.78 47.47 64.20
CA GLU A 297 33.30 47.08 65.52
C GLU A 297 33.40 45.55 65.68
N ASN A 298 32.49 44.79 65.06
CA ASN A 298 32.48 43.33 65.10
C ASN A 298 33.27 42.68 63.94
N LYS A 299 34.15 43.44 63.27
CA LYS A 299 34.92 42.99 62.09
C LYS A 299 35.64 41.64 62.29
N ASP A 300 36.23 41.39 63.46
CA ASP A 300 36.97 40.16 63.71
C ASP A 300 36.04 38.93 63.73
N LYS A 301 34.83 39.10 64.26
CA LYS A 301 33.79 38.04 64.24
C LYS A 301 33.27 37.79 62.83
N ILE A 302 33.07 38.86 62.04
CA ILE A 302 32.63 38.76 60.64
C ILE A 302 33.72 38.10 59.78
N ASN A 303 35.00 38.49 59.96
CA ASN A 303 36.14 37.91 59.23
C ASN A 303 36.29 36.41 59.52
N LYS A 304 36.19 36.00 60.78
CA LYS A 304 36.18 34.57 61.13
C LYS A 304 35.02 33.83 60.45
N LYS A 305 33.84 34.44 60.41
CA LYS A 305 32.67 33.82 59.77
C LYS A 305 32.80 33.72 58.25
N LEU A 306 33.42 34.71 57.62
CA LEU A 306 33.81 34.67 56.21
C LEU A 306 34.75 33.50 55.93
N GLU A 307 35.76 33.28 56.77
CA GLU A 307 36.66 32.14 56.65
C GLU A 307 35.92 30.80 56.80
N ASP A 308 35.01 30.67 57.76
CA ASP A 308 34.16 29.48 57.91
C ASP A 308 33.34 29.19 56.64
N VAL A 309 32.73 30.22 56.05
CA VAL A 309 31.97 30.12 54.79
C VAL A 309 32.88 29.69 53.63
N PHE A 310 34.07 30.27 53.49
CA PHE A 310 35.01 29.88 52.44
C PHE A 310 35.54 28.46 52.59
N ASN A 311 35.78 28.03 53.82
CA ASN A 311 36.20 26.67 54.09
C ASN A 311 35.08 25.68 53.71
N LEU A 312 33.82 25.98 54.04
CA LEU A 312 32.66 25.17 53.62
C LEU A 312 32.47 25.17 52.09
N GLU A 313 32.61 26.31 51.42
CA GLU A 313 32.55 26.37 49.95
C GLU A 313 33.64 25.52 49.29
N ARG A 314 34.86 25.54 49.85
CA ARG A 314 35.97 24.71 49.38
C ARG A 314 35.69 23.23 49.65
N GLU A 315 35.24 22.87 50.84
CA GLU A 315 34.89 21.50 51.20
C GLU A 315 33.81 20.92 50.27
N ILE A 316 32.78 21.71 49.93
CA ILE A 316 31.74 21.31 48.98
C ILE A 316 32.29 21.19 47.56
N ARG A 317 33.13 22.13 47.12
CA ARG A 317 33.73 22.11 45.78
C ARG A 317 34.66 20.92 45.57
N ASP A 318 35.44 20.61 46.58
CA ASP A 318 36.40 19.50 46.55
C ASP A 318 35.71 18.14 46.82
N TYR A 319 34.42 18.16 47.19
CA TYR A 319 33.63 16.97 47.42
C TYR A 319 33.37 16.22 46.11
N LYS A 320 34.07 15.09 45.93
CA LYS A 320 33.87 14.21 44.77
C LYS A 320 32.77 13.19 45.07
N LEU A 321 31.57 13.43 44.53
CA LEU A 321 30.51 12.44 44.50
C LEU A 321 30.68 11.55 43.26
N GLU A 322 30.74 10.24 43.48
CA GLU A 322 30.78 9.25 42.40
C GLU A 322 29.43 9.18 41.66
N VAL A 323 29.42 8.60 40.45
CA VAL A 323 28.19 8.38 39.68
C VAL A 323 27.26 7.45 40.47
N ASN A 324 25.95 7.73 40.44
CA ASN A 324 24.93 6.87 41.05
C ASN A 324 25.09 5.43 40.50
N PRO A 325 25.31 4.43 41.37
CA PRO A 325 25.49 3.04 40.96
C PRO A 325 24.32 2.44 40.15
N GLU A 326 23.12 3.02 40.23
CA GLU A 326 21.94 2.55 39.51
C GLU A 326 21.85 3.04 38.05
N VAL A 327 22.50 4.16 37.71
CA VAL A 327 22.22 4.92 36.47
C VAL A 327 22.40 4.08 35.20
N GLU A 328 23.44 3.25 35.14
CA GLU A 328 23.68 2.41 33.96
C GLU A 328 22.60 1.35 33.76
N VAL A 329 21.99 0.86 34.85
CA VAL A 329 20.93 -0.14 34.81
C VAL A 329 19.59 0.53 34.48
N GLU A 330 19.32 1.70 35.06
CA GLU A 330 18.15 2.53 34.73
C GLU A 330 18.14 2.90 33.25
N GLU A 331 19.26 3.38 32.69
CA GLU A 331 19.35 3.72 31.26
C GLU A 331 19.11 2.51 30.34
N LYS A 332 19.48 1.30 30.76
CA LYS A 332 19.19 0.07 30.00
C LYS A 332 17.71 -0.28 30.04
N ILE A 333 17.07 -0.13 31.21
CA ILE A 333 15.62 -0.33 31.36
C ILE A 333 14.87 0.66 30.47
N ASP A 334 15.20 1.94 30.54
CA ASP A 334 14.54 2.98 29.75
C ASP A 334 14.64 2.73 28.23
N LYS A 335 15.79 2.27 27.76
CA LYS A 335 15.98 1.86 26.35
C LYS A 335 15.08 0.68 25.99
N MET A 336 15.05 -0.35 26.82
CA MET A 336 14.21 -1.53 26.56
C MET A 336 12.72 -1.21 26.63
N ASP A 337 12.29 -0.33 27.54
CA ASP A 337 10.90 0.13 27.63
C ASP A 337 10.49 0.92 26.37
N SER A 338 11.38 1.79 25.88
CA SER A 338 11.19 2.49 24.60
C SER A 338 11.05 1.51 23.43
N ASP A 339 11.92 0.50 23.35
CA ASP A 339 11.85 -0.55 22.32
C ASP A 339 10.52 -1.32 22.39
N VAL A 340 10.05 -1.65 23.60
CA VAL A 340 8.74 -2.29 23.82
C VAL A 340 7.60 -1.40 23.32
N GLN A 341 7.63 -0.10 23.59
CA GLN A 341 6.62 0.84 23.10
C GLN A 341 6.60 0.90 21.57
N ILE A 342 7.77 1.00 20.94
CA ILE A 342 7.91 1.02 19.47
C ILE A 342 7.30 -0.26 18.86
N LEU A 343 7.61 -1.43 19.43
CA LEU A 343 7.05 -2.70 18.96
C LEU A 343 5.52 -2.74 19.12
N LYS A 344 4.97 -2.28 20.26
CA LYS A 344 3.51 -2.21 20.47
C LYS A 344 2.81 -1.29 19.49
N GLU A 345 3.37 -0.12 19.20
CA GLU A 345 2.83 0.79 18.19
C GLU A 345 2.86 0.18 16.79
N LYS A 346 3.94 -0.51 16.44
CA LYS A 346 4.06 -1.22 15.16
C LYS A 346 3.00 -2.31 15.04
N MET A 347 2.82 -3.15 16.06
CA MET A 347 1.79 -4.20 16.07
C MET A 347 0.39 -3.60 15.88
N SER A 348 0.05 -2.53 16.60
CA SER A 348 -1.26 -1.87 16.45
C SER A 348 -1.51 -1.31 15.03
N LYS A 349 -0.47 -0.86 14.34
CA LYS A 349 -0.58 -0.43 12.92
C LYS A 349 -0.82 -1.61 12.00
N GLU A 350 -0.14 -2.74 12.24
CA GLU A 350 -0.31 -3.97 11.46
C GLU A 350 -1.68 -4.62 11.70
N GLU A 351 -2.22 -4.62 12.93
CA GLU A 351 -3.59 -5.06 13.23
C GLU A 351 -4.62 -4.27 12.42
N LYS A 352 -4.52 -2.94 12.41
CA LYS A 352 -5.40 -2.08 11.59
C LYS A 352 -5.29 -2.37 10.09
N LYS A 353 -4.13 -2.83 9.63
CA LYS A 353 -3.93 -3.23 8.23
C LYS A 353 -4.63 -4.56 7.96
N VAL A 354 -4.58 -5.52 8.88
CA VAL A 354 -5.34 -6.77 8.82
C VAL A 354 -6.84 -6.48 8.72
N ASP A 355 -7.38 -5.61 9.58
CA ASP A 355 -8.81 -5.25 9.56
C ASP A 355 -9.24 -4.65 8.22
N LYS A 356 -8.41 -3.76 7.65
CA LYS A 356 -8.66 -3.17 6.32
C LYS A 356 -8.64 -4.21 5.21
N LEU A 357 -7.68 -5.13 5.25
CA LEU A 357 -7.59 -6.23 4.28
C LEU A 357 -8.79 -7.18 4.41
N ALA A 358 -9.20 -7.52 5.64
CA ALA A 358 -10.37 -8.35 5.90
C ALA A 358 -11.65 -7.69 5.37
N THR A 359 -11.85 -6.40 5.66
CA THR A 359 -13.00 -5.63 5.14
C THR A 359 -12.99 -5.56 3.62
N GLY A 360 -11.82 -5.37 3.00
CA GLY A 360 -11.65 -5.38 1.55
C GLY A 360 -12.01 -6.75 0.96
N LYS A 361 -11.54 -7.82 1.58
CA LYS A 361 -11.83 -9.21 1.20
C LYS A 361 -13.33 -9.50 1.25
N GLU A 362 -14.02 -9.14 2.33
CA GLU A 362 -15.47 -9.32 2.46
C GLU A 362 -16.27 -8.65 1.34
N LYS A 363 -15.85 -7.45 0.91
CA LYS A 363 -16.48 -6.77 -0.24
C LYS A 363 -16.33 -7.59 -1.52
N ILE A 364 -15.14 -8.12 -1.78
CA ILE A 364 -14.87 -8.95 -2.95
C ILE A 364 -15.70 -10.25 -2.89
N ILE A 365 -15.83 -10.86 -1.71
CA ILE A 365 -16.66 -12.06 -1.50
C ILE A 365 -18.13 -11.76 -1.80
N LYS A 366 -18.66 -10.62 -1.35
CA LYS A 366 -20.03 -10.20 -1.69
C LYS A 366 -20.21 -10.02 -3.19
N GLU A 367 -19.25 -9.40 -3.86
CA GLU A 367 -19.26 -9.26 -5.33
C GLU A 367 -19.20 -10.61 -6.06
N ILE A 368 -18.43 -11.57 -5.53
CA ILE A 368 -18.43 -12.96 -6.02
C ILE A 368 -19.83 -13.57 -5.86
N GLY A 369 -20.46 -13.42 -4.69
CA GLY A 369 -21.83 -13.87 -4.42
C GLY A 369 -22.85 -13.32 -5.42
N GLU A 370 -22.80 -12.01 -5.72
CA GLU A 370 -23.67 -11.40 -6.73
C GLU A 370 -23.45 -11.98 -8.14
N LYS A 371 -22.20 -12.28 -8.51
CA LYS A 371 -21.90 -12.90 -9.81
C LYS A 371 -22.38 -14.34 -9.90
N LEU A 372 -22.27 -15.09 -8.81
CA LEU A 372 -22.75 -16.48 -8.72
C LEU A 372 -24.26 -16.60 -8.98
N LYS A 373 -25.05 -15.57 -8.62
CA LYS A 373 -26.49 -15.54 -8.92
C LYS A 373 -26.81 -15.65 -10.41
N SER A 374 -25.92 -15.18 -11.31
CA SER A 374 -26.09 -15.36 -12.76
C SER A 374 -26.06 -16.83 -13.21
N PHE A 375 -25.51 -17.71 -12.37
CA PHE A 375 -25.50 -19.16 -12.55
C PHE A 375 -26.58 -19.89 -11.73
N ASN A 376 -27.51 -19.17 -11.10
CA ASN A 376 -28.45 -19.71 -10.10
C ASN A 376 -27.73 -20.37 -8.90
N VAL A 377 -26.60 -19.78 -8.49
CA VAL A 377 -25.82 -20.22 -7.33
C VAL A 377 -25.91 -19.17 -6.23
N GLU A 378 -26.20 -19.63 -5.02
CA GLU A 378 -26.27 -18.81 -3.81
C GLU A 378 -25.09 -19.17 -2.90
N LEU A 379 -24.29 -18.15 -2.57
CA LEU A 379 -23.21 -18.29 -1.61
C LEU A 379 -23.80 -18.20 -0.20
N MET A 380 -23.63 -19.26 0.59
CA MET A 380 -24.04 -19.25 1.99
C MET A 380 -23.03 -18.49 2.85
N GLU A 381 -23.54 -17.71 3.81
CA GLU A 381 -22.73 -16.93 4.76
C GLU A 381 -21.89 -17.81 5.69
#